data_AF-A0A925QF89-F1
#
_entry.id   AF-A0A925QF89-F1
#
_cell.length_a   1.000
_cell.length_b   1.000
_cell.length_c   1.000
_cell.angle_alpha   90.00
_cell.angle_beta   90.00
_cell.angle_gamma   90.00
#
_symmetry.space_group_name_H-M   'P 1'
#
loop_
_entity.id
_entity.type
_entity.pdbx_description
1 polymer ?
#
loop_
_entity_poly.entity_id
_entity_poly.type
_entity_poly.pdbx_seq_one_letter_code
_entity_poly.pdbx_strand_id
1 'polypeptide(L)'
;MPTPKLLDQVRIVARLKHYSLSTEKAYVGWIRRFILFHNKQHPKEMAETEIRQFLAHLAVDTKVSASTQTVALSALLFLYRDVLKTELGYVDHIERARASQKLPVVFTREEVQAVLVRLSGTDHLIACLLYGSGLRLMEAIRLRVKDIDFTRGELCVRQGKGAKDRVTMLPASIIPLLQAHLSKVRILHRADLKDGYGEVVLPFALARKYPRAAREWGWQFVFPSINRSRDPRSRIVRRHHISPNHIQRAVKTAIRLARLSRNGSCHTLRHSFATHLLEDGYDIRTVQELLGHKDVRTTMIYTHVLNRGGRGVRSPLDR
;
A
#
# COMPACT_ATOMS: atom_id res chain seq x y z
N MET A 1 28.09 -12.56 -22.90
CA MET A 1 27.44 -12.88 -21.60
C MET A 1 26.41 -13.96 -21.83
N PRO A 2 26.23 -14.93 -20.93
CA PRO A 2 25.21 -15.97 -21.09
C PRO A 2 23.81 -15.33 -21.13
N THR A 3 22.94 -15.88 -21.99
CA THR A 3 21.57 -15.40 -22.17
C THR A 3 20.82 -15.52 -20.83
N PRO A 4 20.29 -14.43 -20.26
CA PRO A 4 19.62 -14.47 -18.96
C PRO A 4 18.40 -15.39 -19.02
N LYS A 5 18.16 -16.16 -17.95
CA LYS A 5 16.97 -17.04 -17.86
C LYS A 5 15.69 -16.20 -17.94
N LEU A 6 14.58 -16.79 -18.38
CA LEU A 6 13.32 -16.07 -18.61
C LEU A 6 12.86 -15.24 -17.40
N LEU A 7 12.88 -15.80 -16.19
CA LEU A 7 12.47 -15.06 -14.99
C LEU A 7 13.43 -13.92 -14.63
N ASP A 8 14.69 -13.99 -15.05
CA ASP A 8 15.65 -12.88 -14.90
C ASP A 8 15.38 -11.78 -15.92
N GLN A 9 15.00 -12.14 -17.15
CA GLN A 9 14.52 -11.17 -18.15
C GLN A 9 13.29 -10.42 -17.64
N VAL A 10 12.30 -11.13 -17.06
CA VAL A 10 11.12 -10.53 -16.43
C VAL A 10 11.52 -9.50 -15.36
N ARG A 11 12.47 -9.85 -14.49
CA ARG A 11 12.97 -8.93 -13.44
C ARG A 11 13.65 -7.71 -14.04
N ILE A 12 14.47 -7.89 -15.09
CA ILE A 12 15.17 -6.79 -15.77
C ILE A 12 14.15 -5.82 -16.38
N VAL A 13 13.19 -6.32 -17.18
CA VAL A 13 12.17 -5.49 -17.83
C VAL A 13 11.29 -4.77 -16.80
N ALA A 14 10.90 -5.46 -15.72
CA ALA A 14 10.13 -4.84 -14.65
C ALA A 14 10.89 -3.69 -13.98
N ARG A 15 12.20 -3.84 -13.76
CA ARG A 15 13.06 -2.80 -13.19
C ARG A 15 13.28 -1.63 -14.14
N LEU A 16 13.46 -1.90 -15.44
CA LEU A 16 13.56 -0.87 -16.49
C LEU A 16 12.30 -0.01 -16.54
N LYS A 17 11.12 -0.61 -16.38
CA LYS A 17 9.83 0.10 -16.28
C LYS A 17 9.55 0.69 -14.90
N HIS A 18 10.55 0.71 -14.01
CA HIS A 18 10.46 1.23 -12.65
C HIS A 18 9.34 0.61 -11.79
N TYR A 19 8.97 -0.64 -12.05
CA TYR A 19 7.97 -1.33 -11.25
C TYR A 19 8.47 -1.55 -9.81
N SER A 20 7.51 -1.46 -8.89
CA SER A 20 7.76 -1.74 -7.47
C SER A 20 8.26 -3.17 -7.27
N LEU A 21 9.04 -3.41 -6.22
CA LEU A 21 9.50 -4.75 -5.87
C LEU A 21 8.32 -5.72 -5.62
N SER A 22 7.21 -5.22 -5.07
CA SER A 22 5.98 -6.01 -4.89
C SER A 22 5.37 -6.44 -6.23
N THR A 23 5.33 -5.54 -7.21
CA THR A 23 4.86 -5.86 -8.58
C THR A 23 5.78 -6.87 -9.24
N GLU A 24 7.11 -6.68 -9.16
CA GLU A 24 8.12 -7.63 -9.66
C GLU A 24 7.89 -9.03 -9.07
N LYS A 25 7.75 -9.14 -7.74
CA LYS A 25 7.50 -10.42 -7.06
C LYS A 25 6.17 -11.06 -7.46
N ALA A 26 5.10 -10.26 -7.55
CA ALA A 26 3.79 -10.75 -7.95
C ALA A 26 3.81 -11.30 -9.38
N TYR A 27 4.42 -10.55 -10.31
CA TYR A 27 4.49 -10.95 -11.72
C TYR A 27 5.33 -12.20 -11.90
N VAL A 28 6.54 -12.24 -11.33
CA VAL A 28 7.38 -13.44 -11.35
C VAL A 28 6.66 -14.65 -10.73
N GLY A 29 5.91 -14.44 -9.64
CA GLY A 29 5.12 -15.49 -9.00
C GLY A 29 4.03 -16.06 -9.91
N TRP A 30 3.25 -15.19 -10.56
CA TRP A 30 2.20 -15.62 -11.49
C TRP A 30 2.73 -16.27 -12.75
N ILE A 31 3.78 -15.70 -13.35
CA ILE A 31 4.45 -16.27 -14.52
C ILE A 31 5.01 -17.66 -14.19
N ARG A 32 5.60 -17.84 -13.00
CA ARG A 32 6.07 -19.17 -12.56
C ARG A 32 4.93 -20.16 -12.42
N ARG A 33 3.78 -19.77 -11.85
CA ARG A 33 2.60 -20.64 -11.71
C ARG A 33 2.05 -21.06 -13.08
N PHE A 34 1.99 -20.12 -14.02
CA PHE A 34 1.57 -20.39 -15.39
C PHE A 34 2.48 -21.42 -16.08
N ILE A 35 3.81 -21.24 -15.98
CA ILE A 35 4.79 -22.19 -16.54
C ILE A 35 4.66 -23.58 -15.88
N LEU A 36 4.45 -23.64 -14.56
CA LEU A 36 4.31 -24.91 -13.85
C LEU A 36 2.99 -25.63 -14.18
N PHE A 37 1.91 -24.87 -14.41
CA PHE A 37 0.62 -25.42 -14.84
C PHE A 37 0.72 -26.10 -16.20
N HIS A 38 1.53 -25.55 -17.11
CA HIS A 38 1.82 -26.14 -18.43
C HIS A 38 3.10 -26.99 -18.45
N ASN A 39 3.37 -27.73 -17.38
CA ASN A 39 4.46 -28.73 -17.31
C ASN A 39 5.86 -28.21 -17.69
N LYS A 40 6.15 -26.94 -17.39
CA LYS A 40 7.42 -26.25 -17.72
C LYS A 40 7.64 -25.99 -19.22
N GLN A 41 6.58 -26.05 -20.04
CA GLN A 41 6.64 -25.60 -21.43
C GLN A 41 7.08 -24.13 -21.50
N HIS A 42 7.88 -23.80 -22.52
CA HIS A 42 8.40 -22.44 -22.63
C HIS A 42 7.30 -21.48 -23.10
N PRO A 43 7.08 -20.32 -22.46
CA PRO A 43 6.02 -19.37 -22.86
C PRO A 43 6.10 -18.80 -24.28
N LYS A 44 7.16 -19.09 -25.04
CA LYS A 44 7.24 -18.74 -26.47
C LYS A 44 6.47 -19.74 -27.35
N GLU A 45 6.27 -20.95 -26.86
CA GLU A 45 5.53 -22.03 -27.51
C GLU A 45 4.06 -22.06 -27.08
N MET A 46 3.67 -21.12 -26.20
CA MET A 46 2.34 -20.98 -25.65
C MET A 46 1.78 -19.62 -26.05
N ALA A 47 0.50 -19.53 -26.30
CA ALA A 47 -0.18 -18.30 -26.68
C ALA A 47 -1.50 -18.17 -25.91
N GLU A 48 -2.55 -17.74 -26.60
CA GLU A 48 -3.82 -17.35 -25.99
C GLU A 48 -4.57 -18.52 -25.37
N THR A 49 -4.49 -19.69 -25.99
CA THR A 49 -5.15 -20.92 -25.54
C THR A 49 -4.69 -21.30 -24.15
N GLU A 50 -3.38 -21.32 -23.93
CA GLU A 50 -2.75 -21.69 -22.67
C GLU A 50 -3.05 -20.64 -21.57
N ILE A 51 -3.08 -19.36 -21.95
CA ILE A 51 -3.47 -18.27 -21.04
C ILE A 51 -4.93 -18.47 -20.59
N ARG A 52 -5.85 -18.75 -21.52
CA ARG A 52 -7.27 -18.99 -21.22
C ARG A 52 -7.46 -20.21 -20.34
N GLN A 53 -6.79 -21.33 -20.64
CA GLN A 53 -6.82 -22.54 -19.82
C GLN A 53 -6.35 -22.27 -18.38
N PHE A 54 -5.23 -21.55 -18.23
CA PHE A 54 -4.72 -21.21 -16.90
C PHE A 54 -5.67 -20.29 -16.12
N LEU A 55 -6.24 -19.27 -16.77
CA LEU A 55 -7.20 -18.38 -16.12
C LEU A 55 -8.52 -19.09 -15.78
N ALA A 56 -8.98 -20.02 -16.62
CA ALA A 56 -10.13 -20.87 -16.33
C ALA A 56 -9.87 -21.78 -15.13
N HIS A 57 -8.71 -22.43 -15.07
CA HIS A 57 -8.28 -23.21 -13.90
C HIS A 57 -8.26 -22.35 -12.63
N LEU A 58 -7.77 -21.12 -12.72
CA LEU A 58 -7.79 -20.19 -11.59
C LEU A 58 -9.24 -19.89 -11.14
N ALA A 59 -10.16 -19.66 -12.07
CA ALA A 59 -11.54 -19.34 -11.77
C ALA A 59 -12.35 -20.52 -11.21
N VAL A 60 -12.24 -21.69 -11.82
CA VAL A 60 -13.10 -22.85 -11.56
C VAL A 60 -12.53 -23.73 -10.46
N ASP A 61 -11.26 -24.13 -10.59
CA ASP A 61 -10.67 -25.12 -9.69
C ASP A 61 -10.12 -24.47 -8.42
N THR A 62 -9.37 -23.37 -8.56
CA THR A 62 -8.78 -22.68 -7.40
C THR A 62 -9.69 -21.61 -6.79
N LYS A 63 -10.81 -21.29 -7.46
CA LYS A 63 -11.84 -20.34 -7.02
C LYS A 63 -11.28 -19.00 -6.54
N VAL A 64 -10.24 -18.49 -7.22
CA VAL A 64 -9.64 -17.20 -6.82
C VAL A 64 -10.55 -16.02 -7.17
N SER A 65 -10.44 -14.95 -6.38
CA SER A 65 -11.21 -13.72 -6.63
C SER A 65 -10.91 -13.11 -8.02
N ALA A 66 -11.89 -12.39 -8.56
CA ALA A 66 -11.75 -11.61 -9.79
C ALA A 66 -10.52 -10.68 -9.81
N SER A 67 -10.24 -10.02 -8.68
CA SER A 67 -9.07 -9.16 -8.52
C SER A 67 -7.76 -9.95 -8.62
N THR A 68 -7.73 -11.16 -8.06
CA THR A 68 -6.58 -12.06 -8.14
C THR A 68 -6.32 -12.50 -9.59
N GLN A 69 -7.36 -12.89 -10.33
CA GLN A 69 -7.26 -13.23 -11.75
C GLN A 69 -6.77 -12.04 -12.58
N THR A 70 -7.23 -10.82 -12.26
CA THR A 70 -6.81 -9.61 -12.96
C THR A 70 -5.30 -9.36 -12.80
N VAL A 71 -4.75 -9.61 -11.62
CA VAL A 71 -3.29 -9.51 -11.38
C VAL A 71 -2.54 -10.60 -12.14
N ALA A 72 -3.07 -11.83 -12.18
CA ALA A 72 -2.49 -12.93 -12.95
C ALA A 72 -2.46 -12.60 -14.46
N LEU A 73 -3.59 -12.20 -15.03
CA LEU A 73 -3.70 -11.76 -16.43
C LEU A 73 -2.75 -10.60 -16.73
N SER A 74 -2.67 -9.59 -15.84
CA SER A 74 -1.74 -8.46 -16.03
C SER A 74 -0.27 -8.90 -16.06
N ALA A 75 0.09 -9.89 -15.25
CA ALA A 75 1.45 -10.45 -15.26
C ALA A 75 1.75 -11.21 -16.56
N LEU A 76 0.78 -11.94 -17.11
CA LEU A 76 0.92 -12.66 -18.37
C LEU A 76 0.98 -11.69 -19.56
N LEU A 77 0.10 -10.69 -19.62
CA LEU A 77 0.17 -9.64 -20.63
C LEU A 77 1.53 -8.91 -20.60
N PHE A 78 2.05 -8.63 -19.41
CA PHE A 78 3.40 -8.08 -19.25
C PHE A 78 4.48 -9.04 -19.80
N LEU A 79 4.40 -10.33 -19.51
CA LEU A 79 5.35 -11.32 -20.04
C LEU A 79 5.37 -11.29 -21.58
N TYR A 80 4.22 -11.42 -22.23
CA TYR A 80 4.16 -11.51 -23.68
C TYR A 80 4.50 -10.18 -24.37
N ARG A 81 3.86 -9.09 -23.96
CA ARG A 81 4.03 -7.78 -24.60
C ARG A 81 5.37 -7.13 -24.28
N ASP A 82 5.76 -7.12 -23.01
CA ASP A 82 6.91 -6.33 -22.57
C ASP A 82 8.22 -7.13 -22.57
N VAL A 83 8.18 -8.43 -22.27
CA VAL A 83 9.38 -9.30 -22.17
C VAL A 83 9.63 -10.08 -23.45
N LEU A 84 8.65 -10.83 -23.95
CA LEU A 84 8.81 -11.70 -25.14
C LEU A 84 8.65 -10.95 -26.47
N LYS A 85 8.05 -9.75 -26.44
CA LYS A 85 7.73 -8.95 -27.63
C LYS A 85 6.85 -9.70 -28.63
N THR A 86 5.94 -10.52 -28.11
CA THR A 86 4.97 -11.28 -28.91
C THR A 86 3.62 -10.58 -28.84
N GLU A 87 3.03 -10.33 -30.01
CA GLU A 87 1.66 -9.84 -30.10
C GLU A 87 0.71 -10.99 -29.78
N LEU A 88 -0.09 -10.80 -28.73
CA LEU A 88 -1.24 -11.63 -28.45
C LEU A 88 -2.41 -10.99 -29.21
N GLY A 89 -3.06 -11.72 -30.11
CA GLY A 89 -4.15 -11.22 -30.95
C GLY A 89 -5.43 -10.95 -30.17
N TYR A 90 -6.08 -11.98 -29.64
CA TYR A 90 -7.46 -11.94 -29.13
C TYR A 90 -7.58 -12.12 -27.61
N VAL A 91 -6.60 -11.63 -26.85
CA VAL A 91 -6.66 -11.67 -25.37
C VAL A 91 -7.60 -10.61 -24.78
N ASP A 92 -8.06 -9.66 -25.59
CA ASP A 92 -9.01 -8.62 -25.18
C ASP A 92 -10.44 -9.16 -24.91
N HIS A 93 -10.77 -10.37 -25.37
CA HIS A 93 -12.03 -11.05 -25.06
C HIS A 93 -11.92 -12.08 -23.93
N ILE A 94 -10.84 -12.05 -23.13
CA ILE A 94 -10.87 -12.77 -21.85
C ILE A 94 -11.82 -12.00 -20.94
N GLU A 95 -13.03 -12.55 -20.75
CA GLU A 95 -14.03 -12.00 -19.85
C GLU A 95 -13.38 -11.73 -18.49
N ARG A 96 -13.16 -10.44 -18.21
CA ARG A 96 -12.66 -10.04 -16.91
C ARG A 96 -13.79 -10.26 -15.92
N ALA A 97 -13.58 -11.18 -14.98
CA ALA A 97 -14.48 -11.37 -13.87
C ALA A 97 -14.77 -10.00 -13.22
N ARG A 98 -16.04 -9.58 -13.21
CA ARG A 98 -16.44 -8.33 -12.57
C ARG A 98 -16.38 -8.54 -11.06
N ALA A 99 -15.50 -7.80 -10.39
CA ALA A 99 -15.48 -7.79 -8.93
C ALA A 99 -16.75 -7.09 -8.42
N SER A 100 -17.53 -7.75 -7.57
CA SER A 100 -18.58 -7.09 -6.79
C SER A 100 -17.95 -5.97 -5.95
N GLN A 101 -18.44 -4.74 -6.09
CA GLN A 101 -18.02 -3.63 -5.24
C GLN A 101 -18.65 -3.81 -3.86
N LYS A 102 -17.84 -4.24 -2.89
CA LYS A 102 -18.26 -4.28 -1.48
C LYS A 102 -18.24 -2.87 -0.92
N LEU A 103 -19.29 -2.51 -0.17
CA LEU A 103 -19.30 -1.26 0.60
C LEU A 103 -18.13 -1.27 1.60
N PRO A 104 -17.41 -0.15 1.77
CA PRO A 104 -16.35 -0.06 2.76
C PRO A 104 -16.92 -0.30 4.15
N VAL A 105 -16.23 -1.13 4.93
CA VAL A 105 -16.48 -1.19 6.37
C VAL A 105 -15.93 0.09 6.99
N VAL A 106 -16.76 0.73 7.82
CA VAL A 106 -16.44 1.93 8.59
C VAL A 106 -16.68 1.62 10.06
N PHE A 107 -15.71 1.96 10.91
CA PHE A 107 -15.86 1.95 12.37
C PHE A 107 -16.45 3.26 12.87
N THR A 108 -17.29 3.21 13.91
CA THR A 108 -17.71 4.41 14.65
C THR A 108 -16.52 5.04 15.39
N ARG A 109 -16.69 6.26 15.91
CA ARG A 109 -15.64 6.94 16.69
C ARG A 109 -15.26 6.14 17.95
N GLU A 110 -16.23 5.55 18.62
CA GLU A 110 -16.04 4.72 19.82
C GLU A 110 -15.29 3.43 19.46
N GLU A 111 -15.65 2.78 18.36
CA GLU A 111 -14.96 1.60 17.86
C GLU A 111 -13.50 1.91 17.49
N VAL A 112 -13.24 3.06 16.84
CA VAL A 112 -11.88 3.52 16.55
C VAL A 112 -11.08 3.71 17.84
N GLN A 113 -11.63 4.41 18.84
CA GLN A 113 -10.97 4.62 20.12
C GLN A 113 -10.68 3.29 20.84
N ALA A 114 -11.65 2.37 20.84
CA ALA A 114 -11.46 1.04 21.42
C ALA A 114 -10.30 0.27 20.78
N VAL A 115 -10.10 0.41 19.45
CA VAL A 115 -8.96 -0.18 18.75
C VAL A 115 -7.66 0.52 19.11
N LEU A 116 -7.62 1.86 19.10
CA LEU A 116 -6.40 2.64 19.32
C LEU A 116 -5.81 2.44 20.72
N VAL A 117 -6.65 2.38 21.76
CA VAL A 117 -6.22 2.18 23.16
C VAL A 117 -5.57 0.81 23.39
N ARG A 118 -5.81 -0.16 22.50
CA ARG A 118 -5.21 -1.52 22.56
C ARG A 118 -3.89 -1.64 21.82
N LEU A 119 -3.43 -0.57 21.19
CA LEU A 119 -2.13 -0.47 20.55
C LEU A 119 -1.20 0.34 21.44
N SER A 120 0.10 0.06 21.39
CA SER A 120 1.12 0.80 22.13
C SER A 120 2.31 1.15 21.25
N GLY A 121 3.12 2.12 21.71
CA GLY A 121 4.36 2.52 21.06
C GLY A 121 4.20 2.87 19.58
N THR A 122 5.05 2.28 18.74
CA THR A 122 5.07 2.54 17.29
C THR A 122 3.79 2.13 16.57
N ASP A 123 3.16 1.02 16.98
CA ASP A 123 1.93 0.54 16.35
C ASP A 123 0.77 1.51 16.58
N HIS A 124 0.70 2.07 17.79
CA HIS A 124 -0.27 3.10 18.14
C HIS A 124 -0.09 4.37 17.29
N LEU A 125 1.14 4.89 17.23
CA LEU A 125 1.46 6.08 16.41
C LEU A 125 1.06 5.89 14.94
N ILE A 126 1.38 4.73 14.35
CA ILE A 126 1.02 4.44 12.96
C ILE A 126 -0.49 4.37 12.82
N ALA A 127 -1.21 3.65 13.68
CA ALA A 127 -2.66 3.55 13.61
C ALA A 127 -3.35 4.92 13.77
N CYS A 128 -2.86 5.76 14.67
CA CYS A 128 -3.33 7.14 14.82
C CYS A 128 -3.11 7.97 13.54
N LEU A 129 -1.99 7.80 12.84
CA LEU A 129 -1.77 8.47 11.54
C LEU A 129 -2.67 7.90 10.42
N LEU A 130 -2.96 6.60 10.43
CA LEU A 130 -3.89 6.02 9.45
C LEU A 130 -5.30 6.59 9.59
N TYR A 131 -5.74 6.77 10.84
CA TYR A 131 -7.00 7.42 11.16
C TYR A 131 -6.89 8.93 11.03
N GLY A 132 -6.22 9.63 11.94
CA GLY A 132 -6.22 11.09 12.02
C GLY A 132 -5.60 11.85 10.84
N SER A 133 -4.81 11.21 9.98
CA SER A 133 -4.25 11.85 8.77
C SER A 133 -4.76 11.23 7.47
N GLY A 134 -5.62 10.21 7.56
CA GLY A 134 -6.09 9.46 6.40
C GLY A 134 -4.95 8.93 5.54
N LEU A 135 -3.89 8.37 6.13
CA LEU A 135 -2.78 7.77 5.37
C LEU A 135 -3.09 6.34 4.94
N ARG A 136 -2.56 5.90 3.78
CA ARG A 136 -2.46 4.46 3.48
C ARG A 136 -1.34 3.87 4.32
N LEU A 137 -1.43 2.58 4.65
CA LEU A 137 -0.38 1.90 5.41
C LEU A 137 1.02 2.11 4.83
N MET A 138 1.16 1.95 3.50
CA MET A 138 2.45 2.15 2.84
C MET A 138 2.92 3.61 2.84
N GLU A 139 2.01 4.58 2.92
CA GLU A 139 2.37 6.00 3.04
C GLU A 139 2.87 6.29 4.46
N ALA A 140 2.17 5.81 5.48
CA ALA A 140 2.55 5.98 6.89
C ALA A 140 3.92 5.38 7.20
N ILE A 141 4.17 4.10 6.84
CA ILE A 141 5.45 3.46 7.17
C ILE A 141 6.61 3.99 6.33
N ARG A 142 6.36 4.58 5.15
CA ARG A 142 7.42 5.15 4.29
C ARG A 142 7.69 6.62 4.54
N LEU A 143 6.93 7.25 5.42
CA LEU A 143 7.10 8.65 5.79
C LEU A 143 8.56 8.91 6.19
N ARG A 144 9.14 10.00 5.65
CA ARG A 144 10.48 10.45 6.03
C ARG A 144 10.39 11.56 7.07
N VAL A 145 11.45 11.76 7.82
CA VAL A 145 11.49 12.81 8.85
C VAL A 145 11.16 14.19 8.27
N LYS A 146 11.73 14.52 7.09
CA LYS A 146 11.49 15.79 6.39
C LYS A 146 10.06 15.98 5.88
N ASP A 147 9.26 14.92 5.92
CA ASP A 147 7.88 14.96 5.44
C ASP A 147 6.91 15.39 6.55
N ILE A 148 7.41 15.63 7.77
CA ILE A 148 6.63 16.10 8.92
C ILE A 148 6.92 17.58 9.16
N ASP A 149 5.88 18.42 9.10
CA ASP A 149 5.95 19.81 9.52
C ASP A 149 5.15 19.99 10.83
N PHE A 150 5.88 20.05 11.94
CA PHE A 150 5.28 20.24 13.27
C PHE A 150 4.74 21.65 13.48
N THR A 151 5.25 22.64 12.75
CA THR A 151 4.83 24.05 12.92
C THR A 151 3.50 24.27 12.26
N ARG A 152 3.34 23.73 11.04
CA ARG A 152 2.10 23.83 10.27
C ARG A 152 1.08 22.74 10.62
N GLY A 153 1.49 21.71 11.37
CA GLY A 153 0.63 20.57 11.66
C GLY A 153 0.28 19.77 10.39
N GLU A 154 1.28 19.56 9.53
CA GLU A 154 1.09 18.98 8.20
C GLU A 154 2.03 17.79 7.93
N LEU A 155 1.58 16.90 7.05
CA LEU A 155 2.33 15.77 6.54
C LEU A 155 2.38 15.82 5.01
N CYS A 156 3.59 15.78 4.46
CA CYS A 156 3.82 15.68 3.02
C CYS A 156 3.91 14.22 2.58
N VAL A 157 2.85 13.71 1.95
CA VAL A 157 2.84 12.34 1.42
C VAL A 157 3.43 12.34 0.02
N ARG A 158 4.67 11.87 -0.09
CA ARG A 158 5.38 11.78 -1.37
C ARG A 158 5.06 10.50 -2.12
N GLN A 159 4.96 10.60 -3.45
CA GLN A 159 4.73 9.45 -4.34
C GLN A 159 3.46 8.65 -3.99
N GLY A 160 2.35 9.35 -3.75
CA GLY A 160 1.03 8.72 -3.61
C GLY A 160 0.61 7.96 -4.87
N LYS A 161 -0.53 7.23 -4.83
CA LYS A 161 -1.07 6.51 -6.00
C LYS A 161 -1.15 7.46 -7.21
N GLY A 162 -0.40 7.16 -8.28
CA GLY A 162 -0.28 8.02 -9.48
C GLY A 162 0.91 8.99 -9.47
N ALA A 163 1.88 8.82 -8.56
CA ALA A 163 3.09 9.62 -8.46
C ALA A 163 2.86 11.13 -8.18
N LYS A 164 1.74 11.46 -7.54
CA LYS A 164 1.47 12.82 -7.07
C LYS A 164 1.75 12.93 -5.58
N ASP A 165 2.43 14.02 -5.22
CA ASP A 165 2.59 14.42 -3.83
C ASP A 165 1.30 15.09 -3.35
N ARG A 166 1.00 14.96 -2.07
CA ARG A 166 -0.11 15.68 -1.42
C ARG A 166 0.24 16.03 0.00
N VAL A 167 -0.48 17.00 0.55
CA VAL A 167 -0.41 17.36 1.96
C VAL A 167 -1.65 16.84 2.67
N THR A 168 -1.50 16.39 3.91
CA THR A 168 -2.59 16.05 4.82
C THR A 168 -2.28 16.56 6.22
N MET A 169 -3.26 16.55 7.12
CA MET A 169 -3.11 17.02 8.50
C MET A 169 -2.26 16.09 9.36
N LEU A 170 -1.52 16.65 10.31
CA LEU A 170 -0.87 15.97 11.43
C LEU A 170 -1.76 16.14 12.69
N PRO A 171 -2.27 15.06 13.30
CA PRO A 171 -3.11 15.18 14.49
C PRO A 171 -2.33 15.76 15.66
N ALA A 172 -2.80 16.89 16.20
CA ALA A 172 -2.14 17.58 17.31
C ALA A 172 -1.95 16.66 18.53
N SER A 173 -2.90 15.77 18.79
CA SER A 173 -2.88 14.84 19.93
C SER A 173 -1.70 13.87 19.94
N ILE A 174 -1.09 13.57 18.79
CA ILE A 174 0.05 12.64 18.72
C ILE A 174 1.40 13.36 18.58
N ILE A 175 1.42 14.69 18.44
CA ILE A 175 2.67 15.45 18.26
C ILE A 175 3.69 15.16 19.36
N PRO A 176 3.35 15.20 20.67
CA PRO A 176 4.33 14.92 21.73
C PRO A 176 4.90 13.50 21.65
N LEU A 177 4.03 12.51 21.39
CA LEU A 177 4.42 11.11 21.26
C LEU A 177 5.30 10.89 20.02
N LEU A 178 4.99 11.56 18.91
CA LEU A 178 5.75 11.47 17.67
C LEU A 178 7.13 12.12 17.81
N GLN A 179 7.24 13.26 18.48
CA GLN A 179 8.52 13.91 18.79
C GLN A 179 9.39 13.02 19.69
N ALA A 180 8.82 12.44 20.75
CA ALA A 180 9.54 11.49 21.61
C ALA A 180 10.02 10.25 20.84
N HIS A 181 9.20 9.72 19.93
CA HIS A 181 9.58 8.64 19.03
C HIS A 181 10.73 9.05 18.09
N LEU A 182 10.66 10.21 17.46
CA LEU A 182 11.72 10.71 16.58
C LEU A 182 13.05 10.91 17.31
N SER A 183 13.03 11.33 18.58
CA SER A 183 14.25 11.41 19.41
C SER A 183 14.93 10.05 19.56
N LYS A 184 14.14 8.98 19.81
CA LYS A 184 14.67 7.60 19.85
C LYS A 184 15.22 7.16 18.50
N VAL A 185 14.50 7.46 17.42
CA VAL A 185 14.95 7.15 16.05
C VAL A 185 16.23 7.90 15.68
N ARG A 186 16.43 9.13 16.17
CA ARG A 186 17.64 9.91 15.95
C ARG A 186 18.86 9.29 16.65
N ILE A 187 18.67 8.77 17.86
CA ILE A 187 19.72 8.02 18.58
C ILE A 187 20.10 6.75 17.79
N LEU A 188 19.10 5.99 17.34
CA LEU A 188 19.31 4.80 16.53
C LEU A 188 20.06 5.11 15.23
N HIS A 189 19.69 6.18 14.54
CA HIS A 189 20.35 6.60 13.31
C HIS A 189 21.81 7.03 13.54
N ARG A 190 22.10 7.74 14.63
CA ARG A 190 23.48 8.07 15.02
C ARG A 190 24.32 6.82 15.28
N ALA A 191 23.76 5.81 15.94
CA ALA A 191 24.44 4.53 16.13
C ALA A 191 24.70 3.83 14.79
N ASP A 192 23.69 3.77 13.90
CA ASP A 192 23.87 3.19 12.57
C ASP A 192 24.94 3.93 11.75
N LEU A 193 25.01 5.26 11.84
CA LEU A 193 26.06 6.05 11.18
C LEU A 193 27.46 5.69 11.70
N LYS A 194 27.62 5.53 13.02
CA LYS A 194 28.88 5.13 13.65
C LYS A 194 29.31 3.73 13.18
N ASP A 195 28.35 2.82 13.03
CA ASP A 195 28.60 1.46 12.55
C ASP A 195 28.80 1.37 11.02
N GLY A 196 28.64 2.47 10.27
CA GLY A 196 28.75 2.48 8.80
C GLY A 196 27.48 2.07 8.03
N TYR A 197 26.33 1.95 8.70
CA TYR A 197 25.05 1.53 8.13
C TYR A 197 23.96 2.61 8.12
N GLY A 198 24.29 3.86 8.41
CA GLY A 198 23.34 4.98 8.52
C GLY A 198 22.78 5.52 7.20
N GLU A 199 22.90 4.76 6.11
CA GLU A 199 22.37 5.10 4.79
C GLU A 199 20.98 4.50 4.56
N VAL A 200 20.10 5.25 3.92
CA VAL A 200 18.76 4.79 3.53
C VAL A 200 18.61 4.68 2.01
N VAL A 201 17.65 3.87 1.56
CA VAL A 201 17.28 3.82 0.14
C VAL A 201 16.66 5.15 -0.26
N LEU A 202 17.23 5.80 -1.28
CA LEU A 202 16.69 7.00 -1.90
C LEU A 202 15.89 6.66 -3.18
N PRO A 203 14.84 7.42 -3.50
CA PRO A 203 14.10 7.22 -4.76
C PRO A 203 14.93 7.52 -6.00
N PHE A 204 14.76 6.70 -7.05
CA PHE A 204 15.34 6.92 -8.39
C PHE A 204 16.86 7.23 -8.35
N ALA A 205 17.29 8.19 -9.17
CA ALA A 205 18.67 8.63 -9.26
C ALA A 205 19.04 9.70 -8.21
N LEU A 206 18.23 9.92 -7.16
CA LEU A 206 18.54 10.94 -6.15
C LEU A 206 19.87 10.67 -5.43
N ALA A 207 20.23 9.40 -5.22
CA ALA A 207 21.52 9.04 -4.66
C ALA A 207 22.70 9.50 -5.54
N ARG A 208 22.51 9.56 -6.87
CA ARG A 208 23.54 10.05 -7.79
C ARG A 208 23.65 11.57 -7.75
N LYS A 209 22.51 12.28 -7.66
CA LYS A 209 22.47 13.75 -7.61
C LYS A 209 22.91 14.30 -6.26
N TYR A 210 22.58 13.61 -5.17
CA TYR A 210 22.90 13.99 -3.80
C TYR A 210 23.49 12.80 -3.03
N PRO A 211 24.80 12.54 -3.17
CA PRO A 211 25.43 11.35 -2.57
C PRO A 211 25.32 11.28 -1.04
N ARG A 212 25.29 12.43 -0.36
CA ARG A 212 25.19 12.51 1.10
C ARG A 212 23.76 12.42 1.64
N ALA A 213 22.75 12.61 0.79
CA ALA A 213 21.34 12.64 1.20
C ALA A 213 20.89 11.35 1.90
N ALA A 214 21.47 10.19 1.53
CA ALA A 214 21.10 8.92 2.14
C ALA A 214 21.45 8.84 3.64
N ARG A 215 22.40 9.64 4.10
CA ARG A 215 22.87 9.72 5.49
C ARG A 215 22.22 10.84 6.30
N GLU A 216 21.54 11.77 5.64
CA GLU A 216 20.93 12.91 6.30
C GLU A 216 19.69 12.49 7.09
N TRP A 217 19.49 13.16 8.24
CA TRP A 217 18.37 12.90 9.15
C TRP A 217 17.01 13.05 8.47
N GLY A 218 16.83 14.09 7.64
CA GLY A 218 15.57 14.36 6.95
C GLY A 218 15.12 13.22 6.03
N TRP A 219 16.04 12.43 5.51
CA TRP A 219 15.73 11.30 4.62
C TRP A 219 15.47 9.99 5.36
N GLN A 220 15.74 9.90 6.66
CA GLN A 220 15.50 8.67 7.39
C GLN A 220 14.01 8.38 7.53
N PHE A 221 13.65 7.10 7.64
CA PHE A 221 12.26 6.71 7.89
C PHE A 221 11.83 7.14 9.30
N VAL A 222 10.61 7.66 9.41
CA VAL A 222 9.99 7.95 10.71
C VAL A 222 9.81 6.68 11.50
N PHE A 223 9.43 5.58 10.84
CA PHE A 223 9.20 4.28 11.47
C PHE A 223 10.20 3.23 10.96
N PRO A 224 11.46 3.27 11.43
CA PRO A 224 12.45 2.30 11.01
C PRO A 224 12.17 0.91 11.60
N SER A 225 12.62 -0.12 10.90
CA SER A 225 12.65 -1.50 11.39
C SER A 225 13.63 -1.64 12.57
N ILE A 226 13.29 -2.51 13.52
CA ILE A 226 14.15 -2.85 14.67
C ILE A 226 15.50 -3.40 14.19
N ASN A 227 15.46 -4.23 13.14
CA ASN A 227 16.65 -4.85 12.56
C ASN A 227 17.00 -4.20 11.21
N ARG A 228 18.30 -4.10 10.94
CA ARG A 228 18.86 -3.82 9.61
C ARG A 228 18.51 -4.99 8.69
N SER A 229 18.39 -4.72 7.40
CA SER A 229 18.15 -5.75 6.40
C SER A 229 18.97 -5.50 5.14
N ARG A 230 19.26 -6.59 4.42
CA ARG A 230 19.93 -6.53 3.13
C ARG A 230 18.91 -6.21 2.06
N ASP A 231 19.08 -5.09 1.35
CA ASP A 231 18.20 -4.74 0.23
C ASP A 231 18.27 -5.83 -0.85
N PRO A 232 17.14 -6.45 -1.23
CA PRO A 232 17.12 -7.50 -2.25
C PRO A 232 17.59 -7.03 -3.64
N ARG A 233 17.54 -5.72 -3.95
CA ARG A 233 18.00 -5.17 -5.23
C ARG A 233 19.47 -4.78 -5.19
N SER A 234 19.85 -3.85 -4.32
CA SER A 234 21.23 -3.35 -4.25
C SER A 234 22.19 -4.22 -3.45
N ARG A 235 21.67 -5.19 -2.65
CA ARG A 235 22.44 -6.05 -1.76
C ARG A 235 23.18 -5.32 -0.63
N ILE A 236 22.98 -4.01 -0.49
CA ILE A 236 23.51 -3.17 0.59
C ILE A 236 22.68 -3.38 1.86
N VAL A 237 23.37 -3.52 3.00
CA VAL A 237 22.73 -3.62 4.32
C VAL A 237 22.42 -2.23 4.83
N ARG A 238 21.17 -2.01 5.23
CA ARG A 238 20.69 -0.74 5.76
C ARG A 238 19.40 -0.91 6.53
N ARG A 239 19.00 0.12 7.28
CA ARG A 239 17.70 0.12 7.95
C ARG A 239 16.60 0.46 6.98
N HIS A 240 15.60 -0.41 6.90
CA HIS A 240 14.38 -0.16 6.15
C HIS A 240 13.26 0.30 7.08
N HIS A 241 12.13 0.72 6.55
CA HIS A 241 10.95 0.95 7.38
C HIS A 241 10.42 -0.34 8.00
N ILE A 242 9.63 -0.20 9.07
CA ILE A 242 8.93 -1.30 9.74
C ILE A 242 8.10 -2.13 8.75
N SER A 243 7.97 -3.43 9.02
CA SER A 243 7.24 -4.35 8.14
C SER A 243 5.75 -4.01 8.10
N PRO A 244 5.12 -3.86 6.91
CA PRO A 244 3.68 -3.63 6.81
C PRO A 244 2.88 -4.78 7.43
N ASN A 245 3.36 -6.02 7.31
CA ASN A 245 2.68 -7.20 7.86
C ASN A 245 2.63 -7.17 9.40
N HIS A 246 3.65 -6.58 10.04
CA HIS A 246 3.65 -6.40 11.49
C HIS A 246 2.50 -5.51 11.93
N ILE A 247 2.37 -4.32 11.32
CA ILE A 247 1.29 -3.36 11.61
C ILE A 247 -0.09 -3.95 11.31
N GLN A 248 -0.24 -4.64 10.17
CA GLN A 248 -1.50 -5.31 9.83
C GLN A 248 -1.93 -6.33 10.89
N ARG A 249 -0.97 -7.11 11.41
CA ARG A 249 -1.23 -8.07 12.48
C ARG A 249 -1.57 -7.37 13.79
N ALA A 250 -0.82 -6.33 14.18
CA ALA A 250 -1.07 -5.56 15.39
C ALA A 250 -2.48 -4.96 15.38
N VAL A 251 -2.86 -4.27 14.30
CA VAL A 251 -4.20 -3.70 14.14
C VAL A 251 -5.29 -4.78 14.14
N LYS A 252 -5.07 -5.92 13.46
CA LYS A 252 -6.04 -7.02 13.45
C LYS A 252 -6.23 -7.65 14.84
N THR A 253 -5.15 -7.77 15.61
CA THR A 253 -5.21 -8.22 17.00
C THR A 253 -5.95 -7.21 17.87
N ALA A 254 -5.67 -5.91 17.74
CA ALA A 254 -6.37 -4.86 18.48
C ALA A 254 -7.87 -4.84 18.19
N ILE A 255 -8.27 -4.99 16.93
CA ILE A 255 -9.69 -5.11 16.53
C ILE A 255 -10.35 -6.32 17.20
N ARG A 256 -9.68 -7.48 17.20
CA ARG A 256 -10.20 -8.69 17.87
C ARG A 256 -10.35 -8.47 19.38
N LEU A 257 -9.35 -7.86 20.02
CA LEU A 257 -9.37 -7.56 21.46
C LEU A 257 -10.39 -6.48 21.82
N ALA A 258 -10.75 -5.61 20.88
CA ALA A 258 -11.83 -4.64 21.02
C ALA A 258 -13.22 -5.28 20.94
N ARG A 259 -13.31 -6.58 20.59
CA ARG A 259 -14.56 -7.34 20.46
C ARG A 259 -15.57 -6.67 19.52
N LEU A 260 -15.05 -6.05 18.45
CA LEU A 260 -15.90 -5.43 17.43
C LEU A 260 -16.61 -6.51 16.62
N SER A 261 -17.90 -6.30 16.34
CA SER A 261 -18.70 -7.20 15.50
C SER A 261 -18.29 -7.11 14.03
N ARG A 262 -17.77 -5.96 13.60
CA ARG A 262 -17.33 -5.71 12.22
C ARG A 262 -15.89 -6.13 12.01
N ASN A 263 -15.63 -6.83 10.91
CA ASN A 263 -14.28 -7.14 10.47
C ASN A 263 -13.61 -5.88 9.89
N GLY A 264 -12.42 -5.53 10.39
CA GLY A 264 -11.66 -4.39 9.89
C GLY A 264 -10.17 -4.65 9.67
N SER A 265 -9.50 -3.62 9.17
CA SER A 265 -8.06 -3.62 8.89
C SER A 265 -7.49 -2.20 8.98
N CYS A 266 -6.21 -2.02 8.69
CA CYS A 266 -5.61 -0.70 8.49
C CYS A 266 -6.37 0.18 7.48
N HIS A 267 -7.01 -0.43 6.46
CA HIS A 267 -7.81 0.33 5.49
C HIS A 267 -9.12 0.84 6.09
N THR A 268 -9.69 0.10 7.05
CA THR A 268 -10.91 0.51 7.78
C THR A 268 -10.67 1.79 8.57
N LEU A 269 -9.51 1.95 9.22
CA LEU A 269 -9.16 3.21 9.91
C LEU A 269 -9.14 4.42 8.96
N ARG A 270 -8.59 4.24 7.76
CA ARG A 270 -8.60 5.28 6.72
C ARG A 270 -10.01 5.54 6.18
N HIS A 271 -10.83 4.50 6.03
CA HIS A 271 -12.23 4.65 5.63
C HIS A 271 -13.01 5.43 6.69
N SER A 272 -12.84 5.10 7.97
CA SER A 272 -13.39 5.86 9.10
C SER A 272 -12.97 7.32 9.10
N PHE A 273 -11.71 7.64 8.82
CA PHE A 273 -11.30 9.03 8.66
C PHE A 273 -12.11 9.79 7.60
N ALA A 274 -12.20 9.20 6.40
CA ALA A 274 -12.92 9.83 5.30
C ALA A 274 -14.39 10.03 5.62
N THR A 275 -15.04 8.99 6.16
CA THR A 275 -16.44 9.03 6.54
C THR A 275 -16.70 10.04 7.67
N HIS A 276 -15.88 10.04 8.72
CA HIS A 276 -16.06 10.94 9.86
C HIS A 276 -15.89 12.41 9.48
N LEU A 277 -14.97 12.74 8.55
CA LEU A 277 -14.89 14.10 8.01
C LEU A 277 -16.16 14.48 7.24
N LEU A 278 -16.71 13.57 6.44
CA LEU A 278 -17.96 13.85 5.75
C LEU A 278 -19.13 14.01 6.74
N GLU A 279 -19.20 13.19 7.79
CA GLU A 279 -20.19 13.31 8.87
C GLU A 279 -20.07 14.64 9.63
N ASP A 280 -18.85 15.15 9.80
CA ASP A 280 -18.57 16.46 10.41
C ASP A 280 -18.87 17.64 9.45
N GLY A 281 -19.39 17.36 8.24
CA GLY A 281 -19.84 18.37 7.28
C GLY A 281 -18.76 18.89 6.34
N TYR A 282 -17.56 18.30 6.31
CA TYR A 282 -16.53 18.69 5.36
C TYR A 282 -16.93 18.32 3.92
N ASP A 283 -16.60 19.20 2.98
CA ASP A 283 -16.87 18.97 1.56
C ASP A 283 -16.09 17.77 0.99
N ILE A 284 -16.71 17.08 0.03
CA ILE A 284 -16.13 15.90 -0.62
C ILE A 284 -14.83 16.19 -1.38
N ARG A 285 -14.65 17.39 -1.94
CA ARG A 285 -13.39 17.78 -2.60
C ARG A 285 -12.26 17.91 -1.60
N THR A 286 -12.54 18.50 -0.44
CA THR A 286 -11.59 18.57 0.68
C THR A 286 -11.14 17.18 1.12
N VAL A 287 -12.08 16.26 1.32
CA VAL A 287 -11.76 14.86 1.66
C VAL A 287 -11.03 14.14 0.52
N GLN A 288 -11.40 14.41 -0.73
CA GLN A 288 -10.71 13.86 -1.92
C GLN A 288 -9.24 14.26 -1.96
N GLU A 289 -8.93 15.53 -1.68
CA GLU A 289 -7.58 16.09 -1.67
C GLU A 289 -6.73 15.46 -0.56
N LEU A 290 -7.24 15.43 0.68
CA LEU A 290 -6.56 14.80 1.83
C LEU A 290 -6.22 13.33 1.57
N LEU A 291 -7.15 12.59 0.94
CA LEU A 291 -6.95 11.19 0.58
C LEU A 291 -6.07 10.99 -0.65
N GLY A 292 -5.86 12.02 -1.47
CA GLY A 292 -5.10 11.91 -2.72
C GLY A 292 -5.81 11.05 -3.76
N HIS A 293 -7.12 11.22 -3.90
CA HIS A 293 -7.91 10.53 -4.91
C HIS A 293 -7.90 11.34 -6.21
N LYS A 294 -7.41 10.72 -7.30
CA LYS A 294 -7.41 11.37 -8.63
C LYS A 294 -8.83 11.60 -9.16
N ASP A 295 -9.75 10.70 -8.83
CA ASP A 295 -11.13 10.72 -9.28
C ASP A 295 -12.05 10.79 -8.06
N VAL A 296 -12.97 11.77 -8.07
CA VAL A 296 -13.98 11.96 -7.03
C VAL A 296 -14.85 10.72 -6.86
N ARG A 297 -15.08 9.91 -7.91
CA ARG A 297 -15.81 8.64 -7.83
C ARG A 297 -15.22 7.69 -6.78
N THR A 298 -13.91 7.75 -6.53
CA THR A 298 -13.26 6.95 -5.48
C THR A 298 -13.61 7.45 -4.08
N THR A 299 -13.83 8.77 -3.92
CA THR A 299 -14.28 9.39 -2.67
C THR A 299 -15.79 9.26 -2.48
N MET A 300 -16.56 9.23 -3.56
CA MET A 300 -18.01 8.99 -3.54
C MET A 300 -18.37 7.62 -2.95
N ILE A 301 -17.42 6.68 -2.88
CA ILE A 301 -17.64 5.43 -2.16
C ILE A 301 -17.94 5.72 -0.66
N TYR A 302 -17.58 6.87 -0.09
CA TYR A 302 -17.96 7.25 1.29
C TYR A 302 -19.25 8.07 1.38
N THR A 303 -19.77 8.59 0.27
CA THR A 303 -20.97 9.43 0.28
C THR A 303 -22.24 8.62 0.53
N HIS A 304 -22.20 7.29 0.44
CA HIS A 304 -23.31 6.46 0.92
C HIS A 304 -23.60 6.69 2.41
N VAL A 305 -22.61 7.18 3.18
CA VAL A 305 -22.79 7.57 4.58
C VAL A 305 -23.38 8.98 4.71
N LEU A 306 -23.02 9.90 3.79
CA LEU A 306 -23.64 11.23 3.66
C LEU A 306 -25.09 11.18 3.20
N ASN A 307 -25.49 10.13 2.49
CA ASN A 307 -26.89 9.81 2.21
C ASN A 307 -27.66 9.44 3.48
N ARG A 308 -27.30 9.99 4.65
CA ARG A 308 -27.92 9.89 5.96
C ARG A 308 -28.42 8.48 6.37
N GLY A 309 -28.08 7.38 5.70
CA GLY A 309 -28.86 6.14 5.80
C GLY A 309 -30.39 6.38 5.91
N GLY A 310 -31.08 5.53 6.67
CA GLY A 310 -32.47 5.76 7.08
C GLY A 310 -32.71 6.96 8.03
N ARG A 311 -31.71 7.83 8.28
CA ARG A 311 -31.90 9.08 9.05
C ARG A 311 -32.23 10.28 8.13
N GLY A 312 -32.00 10.18 6.83
CA GLY A 312 -32.40 11.21 5.86
C GLY A 312 -33.80 11.01 5.31
N VAL A 313 -34.27 9.77 5.41
CA VAL A 313 -35.62 9.35 5.03
C VAL A 313 -36.16 8.61 6.25
N ARG A 314 -37.09 9.21 6.98
CA ARG A 314 -37.75 8.56 8.11
C ARG A 314 -38.42 7.27 7.60
N SER A 315 -38.10 6.14 8.22
CA SER A 315 -38.69 4.85 7.86
C SER A 315 -40.21 4.99 7.83
N PRO A 316 -40.92 4.45 6.82
CA PRO A 316 -42.38 4.42 6.84
C PRO A 316 -42.97 3.76 8.08
N LEU A 317 -42.23 2.84 8.73
CA LEU A 317 -42.61 2.22 10.01
C LEU A 317 -42.49 3.18 11.20
N ASP A 318 -41.60 4.16 11.12
CA ASP A 318 -41.37 5.16 12.16
C ASP A 318 -42.21 6.43 11.95
N ARG A 319 -43.12 6.43 10.95
CA ARG A 319 -44.05 7.54 10.67
C ARG A 319 -45.26 7.49 11.59
#